data_AF-A0A4Q5TX63-F1
#
_entry.id   AF-A0A4Q5TX63-F1
#
_cell.length_a   1.000
_cell.length_b   1.000
_cell.length_c   1.000
_cell.angle_alpha   90.00
_cell.angle_beta   90.00
_cell.angle_gamma   90.00
#
_symmetry.space_group_name_H-M   'P 1'
#
loop_
_entity.id
_entity.type
_entity.pdbx_description
1 polymer ?
#
loop_
_entity_poly.entity_id
_entity_poly.type
_entity_poly.pdbx_seq_one_letter_code
_entity_poly.pdbx_strand_id
1 'polypeptide(L)' 'DVRAINMVAQMDKEGFGACTNTGACEAVCPKEISITNIARLNGDYIVAGLTADKNYK' A
#
# COMPACT_ATOMS: atom_id res chain seq x y z
N ASP A 1 4.24 -6.02 -8.01
CA ASP A 1 3.79 -4.81 -8.73
C ASP A 1 4.59 -3.60 -8.26
N VAL A 2 5.31 -2.93 -9.16
CA VAL A 2 6.10 -1.72 -8.88
C VAL A 2 5.25 -0.54 -8.41
N ARG A 3 3.97 -0.50 -8.82
CA ARG A 3 3.02 0.52 -8.40
C ARG A 3 2.79 0.49 -6.89
N ALA A 4 2.65 -0.71 -6.31
CA ALA A 4 2.37 -0.87 -4.87
C ALA A 4 3.55 -0.40 -4.01
N ILE A 5 4.80 -0.69 -4.42
CA ILE A 5 5.98 -0.20 -3.70
C ILE A 5 6.07 1.32 -3.77
N ASN A 6 5.85 1.91 -4.96
CA ASN A 6 5.85 3.37 -5.11
C ASN A 6 4.76 4.05 -4.28
N MET A 7 3.59 3.44 -4.16
CA MET A 7 2.51 3.93 -3.31
C MET A 7 2.92 3.94 -1.84
N VAL A 8 3.48 2.84 -1.32
CA VAL A 8 3.95 2.77 0.07
C VAL A 8 5.08 3.77 0.32
N ALA A 9 6.04 3.88 -0.60
CA ALA A 9 7.10 4.87 -0.50
C ALA A 9 6.58 6.32 -0.46
N GLN A 10 5.47 6.62 -1.17
CA GLN A 10 4.84 7.92 -1.10
C GLN A 10 4.11 8.14 0.23
N MET A 11 3.43 7.11 0.76
CA MET A 11 2.78 7.16 2.07
C MET A 11 3.78 7.45 3.20
N ASP A 12 4.98 6.85 3.14
CA ASP A 12 6.06 7.10 4.08
C ASP A 12 6.61 8.54 3.96
N LYS A 13 6.81 9.03 2.73
CA LYS A 13 7.25 10.42 2.48
C LYS A 13 6.25 11.45 2.98
N GLU A 14 4.96 11.17 2.85
CA GLU A 14 3.87 12.05 3.26
C GLU A 14 3.49 11.86 4.74
N GLY A 15 4.05 10.85 5.41
CA GLY A 15 3.80 10.57 6.83
C GLY A 15 2.41 9.99 7.12
N PHE A 16 1.73 9.44 6.12
CA PHE A 16 0.38 8.87 6.25
C PHE A 16 0.37 7.50 6.96
N GLY A 17 1.52 6.82 7.00
CA GLY A 17 1.65 5.47 7.53
C GLY A 17 0.97 4.42 6.66
N ALA A 18 1.16 3.13 6.97
CA ALA A 18 0.60 2.03 6.20
C ALA A 18 -0.89 1.77 6.52
N CYS A 19 -1.70 1.56 5.49
CA CYS A 19 -3.10 1.15 5.63
C CYS A 19 -3.22 -0.33 6.01
N THR A 20 -4.03 -0.67 7.02
CA THR A 20 -4.23 -2.05 7.49
C THR A 20 -5.55 -2.65 7.01
N ASN A 21 -5.61 -3.98 6.89
CA ASN A 21 -6.83 -4.73 6.54
C ASN A 21 -7.85 -4.81 7.69
N THR A 22 -7.63 -4.11 8.80
CA THR A 22 -8.56 -4.07 9.95
C THR A 22 -9.71 -3.07 9.75
N GLY A 23 -9.73 -2.33 8.62
CA GLY A 23 -10.81 -1.40 8.26
C GLY A 23 -10.76 -0.03 8.95
N ALA A 24 -9.90 0.15 9.96
CA ALA A 24 -9.75 1.44 10.64
C ALA A 24 -9.38 2.58 9.68
N CYS A 25 -8.56 2.30 8.67
CA CYS A 25 -8.13 3.30 7.70
C CYS A 25 -9.27 3.73 6.75
N GLU A 26 -10.14 2.81 6.32
CA GLU A 26 -11.32 3.12 5.48
C GLU A 26 -12.26 4.09 6.19
N ALA A 27 -12.47 3.91 7.51
CA ALA A 27 -13.36 4.76 8.30
C ALA A 27 -12.84 6.20 8.53
N VAL A 28 -11.53 6.42 8.49
CA VAL A 28 -10.91 7.73 8.81
C VAL A 28 -10.27 8.41 7.60
N CYS A 29 -10.10 7.70 6.49
CA CYS A 29 -9.43 8.25 5.32
C CYS A 29 -10.29 9.35 4.68
N PRO A 30 -9.77 10.58 4.52
CA PRO A 30 -10.51 11.68 3.89
C PRO A 30 -10.77 11.48 2.38
N LYS A 31 -10.20 10.42 1.80
CA LYS A 31 -10.38 10.02 0.40
C LYS A 31 -11.30 8.81 0.23
N GLU A 32 -11.89 8.31 1.32
CA GLU A 32 -12.90 7.24 1.30
C GLU A 32 -12.42 6.00 0.53
N ILE A 33 -11.15 5.62 0.74
CA ILE A 33 -10.60 4.43 0.09
C ILE A 33 -11.25 3.18 0.66
N SER A 34 -11.69 2.27 -0.22
CA SER A 34 -12.33 1.03 0.22
C SER A 34 -11.34 0.03 0.83
N ILE A 35 -11.81 -0.80 1.75
CA ILE A 35 -11.02 -1.90 2.31
C ILE A 35 -10.52 -2.88 1.23
N THR A 36 -11.27 -3.02 0.14
CA THR A 36 -10.87 -3.82 -1.02
C THR A 36 -9.62 -3.26 -1.70
N ASN A 37 -9.52 -1.92 -1.83
CA ASN A 37 -8.34 -1.28 -2.40
C ASN A 37 -7.12 -1.42 -1.47
N ILE A 38 -7.34 -1.34 -0.16
CA ILE A 38 -6.29 -1.57 0.86
C ILE A 38 -5.78 -3.02 0.78
N ALA A 39 -6.69 -4.00 0.73
CA ALA A 39 -6.35 -5.41 0.63
C ALA A 39 -5.54 -5.70 -0.65
N ARG A 40 -5.93 -5.09 -1.78
CA ARG A 40 -5.18 -5.21 -3.04
C ARG A 40 -3.77 -4.61 -2.92
N LEU A 41 -3.64 -3.40 -2.38
CA LEU A 41 -2.34 -2.76 -2.16
C LEU A 41 -1.42 -3.66 -1.32
N ASN A 42 -1.93 -4.17 -0.22
CA ASN A 42 -1.16 -5.01 0.70
C ASN A 42 -0.72 -6.33 0.04
N GLY A 43 -1.61 -6.98 -0.73
CA GLY A 43 -1.27 -8.18 -1.50
C GLY A 43 -0.21 -7.91 -2.58
N ASP A 44 -0.42 -6.86 -3.38
CA ASP A 44 0.50 -6.43 -4.43
C ASP A 44 1.88 -6.09 -3.87
N TYR A 45 1.95 -5.47 -2.69
CA TYR A 45 3.18 -5.10 -2.00
C TYR A 45 3.94 -6.32 -1.49
N ILE A 46 3.25 -7.29 -0.86
CA ILE A 46 3.86 -8.55 -0.41
C ILE A 46 4.42 -9.32 -1.60
N VAL A 47 3.62 -9.51 -2.66
CA VAL A 47 4.07 -10.20 -3.87
C VAL A 47 5.26 -9.47 -4.47
N ALA A 48 5.20 -8.13 -4.57
CA ALA A 48 6.33 -7.35 -5.06
C ALA A 48 7.59 -7.55 -4.22
N GLY A 49 7.51 -7.55 -2.89
CA GLY A 49 8.67 -7.78 -2.01
C GLY A 49 9.27 -9.18 -2.13
N LEU A 50 8.46 -10.19 -2.43
CA LEU A 50 8.91 -11.57 -2.61
C LEU A 50 9.47 -11.84 -4.01
N THR A 51 9.01 -11.11 -5.03
CA THR A 51 9.39 -11.32 -6.44
C THR A 51 10.22 -10.18 -7.03
N ALA A 52 10.58 -9.16 -6.24
CA ALA A 52 11.32 -8.00 -6.74
C ALA A 52 12.70 -8.43 -7.20
N ASP A 53 12.97 -8.18 -8.48
CA ASP A 53 14.31 -8.31 -9.05
C ASP A 53 15.20 -7.18 -8.48
N LYS A 54 16.49 -7.45 -8.24
CA LYS A 54 17.43 -6.48 -7.62
C LYS A 54 17.63 -5.18 -8.43
N ASN A 55 17.07 -5.13 -9.63
CA ASN A 55 17.09 -3.99 -10.54
C ASN A 55 15.88 -3.04 -10.37
N TYR A 56 14.98 -3.31 -9.42
CA TYR A 56 13.90 -2.39 -9.09
C TYR A 56 14.46 -1.15 -8.37
N LYS A 57 14.67 -0.08 -9.13
CA LYS A 57 15.13 1.24 -8.69
C LYS A 57 13.99 2.24 -8.71
#